data_AF-A0A2V5J4T5-F1
#
_entry.id   AF-A0A2V5J4T5-F1
#
_cell.length_a   1.000
_cell.length_b   1.000
_cell.length_c   1.000
_cell.angle_alpha   90.00
_cell.angle_beta   90.00
_cell.angle_gamma   90.00
#
_symmetry.space_group_name_H-M   'P 1'
#
loop_
_entity.id
_entity.type
_entity.pdbx_description
1 polymer ?
#
loop_
_entity_poly.entity_id
_entity_poly.type
_entity_poly.pdbx_seq_one_letter_code
_entity_poly.pdbx_strand_id
1 'polypeptide(L)'
;HYYIQLIPPLALLAAPYYAQLWTRRMQPPHWLLRPSLTYAWLALTIVAFSISHWLALAARREPKETGRYLLEHSAPNDRIFVWGHKARIYLEARRRPACRYILSFPLTGSVFGGPLPGFDTRSRILPGAWTNLEQDFARHPPTYIVDLYSEPGALYPVQDFPILAKLLVERYQPVARTAEGVIYRMR
;
A
#
# COMPACT_ATOMS: atom_id res chain seq x y z
N HIS A 1 8.51 -0.59 13.05
CA HIS A 1 9.45 0.11 12.15
C HIS A 1 10.64 0.73 12.88
N TYR A 2 10.47 1.37 14.04
CA TYR A 2 11.60 2.01 14.75
C TYR A 2 12.64 1.03 15.32
N TYR A 3 12.22 -0.15 15.79
CA TYR A 3 13.13 -1.13 16.39
C TYR A 3 14.10 -1.81 15.40
N ILE A 4 13.86 -1.73 14.10
CA ILE A 4 14.73 -2.38 13.10
C ILE A 4 16.12 -1.73 13.04
N GLN A 5 16.22 -0.46 13.47
CA GLN A 5 17.48 0.28 13.53
C GLN A 5 18.46 -0.30 14.56
N LEU A 6 17.96 -1.03 15.57
CA LEU A 6 18.79 -1.68 16.57
C LEU A 6 19.39 -3.01 16.08
N ILE A 7 18.84 -3.60 15.02
CA ILE A 7 19.27 -4.93 14.55
C ILE A 7 20.73 -4.92 14.05
N PRO A 8 21.17 -3.99 13.17
CA PRO A 8 22.57 -3.96 12.73
C PRO A 8 23.60 -3.79 13.86
N PRO A 9 23.47 -2.83 14.81
CA PRO A 9 24.46 -2.68 15.87
C PRO A 9 24.47 -3.87 16.83
N LEU A 10 23.31 -4.45 17.17
CA LEU A 10 23.26 -5.66 18.01
C LEU A 10 23.88 -6.88 17.33
N ALA A 11 23.68 -7.04 16.01
CA ALA A 11 24.32 -8.10 15.24
C ALA A 11 25.85 -7.95 15.23
N LEU A 12 26.36 -6.72 15.06
CA LEU A 12 27.81 -6.44 15.10
C LEU A 12 28.40 -6.71 16.50
N LEU A 13 27.69 -6.36 17.57
CA LEU A 13 28.13 -6.65 18.94
C LEU A 13 28.14 -8.16 19.24
N ALA A 14 27.20 -8.92 18.68
CA ALA A 14 27.13 -10.36 18.87
C ALA A 14 28.14 -11.14 18.00
N ALA A 15 28.56 -10.59 16.86
CA ALA A 15 29.38 -11.30 15.87
C ALA A 15 30.72 -11.86 16.41
N PRO A 16 31.54 -11.13 17.19
CA PRO A 16 32.81 -11.66 17.70
C PRO A 16 32.61 -12.86 18.62
N TYR A 17 31.54 -12.85 19.43
CA TYR A 17 31.20 -13.93 20.34
C TYR A 17 30.82 -15.21 19.58
N TYR A 18 29.95 -15.09 18.56
CA TYR A 18 29.61 -16.22 17.70
C TYR A 18 30.81 -16.72 16.88
N ALA A 19 31.70 -15.83 16.43
CA ALA A 19 32.92 -16.23 15.72
C ALA A 19 33.85 -17.09 16.60
N GLN A 20 34.00 -16.77 17.89
CA GLN A 20 34.80 -17.57 18.82
C GLN A 20 34.18 -18.94 19.09
N LEU A 21 32.85 -19.01 19.22
CA LEU A 21 32.11 -20.26 19.40
C LEU A 21 32.21 -21.17 18.15
N TRP A 22 32.06 -20.60 16.96
CA TRP A 22 32.07 -21.35 15.70
C TRP A 22 33.46 -21.81 15.27
N THR A 23 34.51 -21.05 15.63
CA THR A 23 35.91 -21.47 15.46
C THR A 23 36.41 -22.43 16.54
N ARG A 24 35.52 -22.87 17.45
CA ARG A 24 35.81 -23.76 18.59
C ARG A 24 36.89 -23.24 19.55
N ARG A 25 37.18 -21.94 19.52
CA ARG A 25 38.11 -21.29 20.47
C ARG A 25 37.51 -21.15 21.87
N MET A 26 36.18 -21.22 21.97
CA MET A 26 35.43 -21.19 23.23
C MET A 26 34.41 -22.32 23.24
N GLN A 27 34.28 -23.01 24.38
CA GLN A 27 33.22 -24.01 24.59
C GLN A 27 31.87 -23.28 24.76
N PRO A 28 30.81 -23.69 24.05
CA PRO A 28 29.51 -23.07 24.20
C PRO A 28 28.98 -23.31 25.62
N PRO A 29 28.65 -22.26 26.39
CA PRO A 29 28.15 -22.41 27.75
C PRO A 29 26.77 -23.08 27.79
N HIS A 30 26.02 -23.01 26.68
CA HIS A 30 24.71 -23.63 26.53
C HIS A 30 24.66 -24.45 25.24
N TRP A 31 23.97 -25.60 25.28
CA TRP A 31 23.80 -26.47 24.12
C TRP A 31 23.14 -25.76 22.92
N LEU A 32 22.33 -24.73 23.18
CA LEU A 32 21.67 -23.89 22.18
C LEU A 32 22.64 -23.11 21.29
N LEU A 33 23.84 -22.81 21.81
CA LEU A 33 24.88 -22.03 21.12
C LEU A 33 25.88 -22.92 20.35
N ARG A 34 25.63 -24.24 20.30
CA ARG A 34 26.49 -25.16 19.54
C ARG A 34 26.41 -24.83 18.05
N PRO A 35 27.55 -24.77 17.33
CA PRO A 35 27.59 -24.38 15.93
C PRO A 35 26.60 -25.15 15.05
N SER A 36 26.55 -26.48 15.20
CA SER A 36 25.64 -27.35 14.44
C SER A 36 24.17 -27.01 14.65
N LEU A 37 23.76 -26.74 15.89
CA LEU A 37 22.40 -26.37 16.21
C LEU A 37 22.07 -24.96 15.74
N THR A 38 22.99 -24.01 15.89
CA THR A 38 22.82 -22.65 15.37
C THR A 38 22.71 -22.63 13.85
N TYR A 39 23.48 -23.46 13.13
CA TYR A 39 23.34 -23.62 11.67
C TYR A 39 22.00 -24.24 11.29
N ALA A 40 21.57 -25.30 12.00
CA ALA A 40 20.29 -25.93 11.75
C ALA A 40 19.12 -24.94 11.97
N TRP A 41 19.16 -24.16 13.05
CA TRP A 41 18.17 -23.12 13.32
C TRP A 41 18.17 -22.00 12.28
N LEU A 42 19.36 -21.54 11.86
CA LEU A 42 19.47 -20.52 10.83
C LEU A 42 18.90 -21.02 9.49
N ALA A 43 19.28 -22.23 9.09
CA ALA A 43 18.77 -22.87 7.88
C ALA A 43 17.26 -23.06 7.94
N LEU A 44 16.72 -23.57 9.06
CA LEU A 44 15.28 -23.71 9.27
C LEU A 44 14.57 -22.37 9.17
N THR A 45 15.13 -21.31 9.78
CA THR A 45 14.54 -19.97 9.74
C THR A 45 14.52 -19.41 8.32
N ILE A 46 15.62 -19.55 7.58
CA ILE A 46 15.70 -19.12 6.18
C ILE A 46 14.68 -19.87 5.33
N VAL A 47 14.60 -21.19 5.46
CA VAL A 47 13.67 -22.02 4.68
C VAL A 47 12.22 -21.70 5.04
N ALA A 48 11.89 -21.67 6.33
CA ALA A 48 10.53 -21.36 6.80
C ALA A 48 10.10 -19.95 6.38
N PHE A 49 10.97 -18.95 6.54
CA PHE A 49 10.68 -17.58 6.10
C PHE A 49 10.53 -17.51 4.58
N SER A 50 11.39 -18.18 3.81
CA SER A 50 11.30 -18.21 2.35
C SER A 50 10.01 -18.86 1.86
N ILE A 51 9.62 -19.99 2.44
CA ILE A 51 8.36 -20.68 2.11
C ILE A 51 7.17 -19.80 2.49
N SER A 52 7.15 -19.27 3.71
CA SER A 52 6.07 -18.39 4.19
C SER A 52 5.92 -17.15 3.31
N HIS A 53 7.03 -16.51 2.98
CA HIS A 53 7.05 -15.33 2.12
C HIS A 53 6.59 -15.65 0.70
N TRP A 54 7.05 -16.77 0.13
CA TRP A 54 6.64 -17.22 -1.19
C TRP A 54 5.14 -17.54 -1.23
N LEU A 55 4.60 -18.26 -0.24
CA LEU A 55 3.17 -18.57 -0.14
C LEU A 55 2.34 -17.29 -0.02
N ALA A 56 2.78 -16.35 0.83
CA ALA A 56 2.11 -15.06 0.98
C ALA A 56 2.12 -14.22 -0.31
N LEU A 57 3.25 -14.23 -1.04
CA LEU A 57 3.35 -13.57 -2.35
C LEU A 57 2.49 -14.26 -3.41
N ALA A 58 2.49 -15.59 -3.45
CA ALA A 58 1.72 -16.40 -4.38
C ALA A 58 0.22 -16.18 -4.18
N ALA A 59 -0.27 -16.21 -2.94
CA ALA A 59 -1.66 -15.90 -2.61
C ALA A 59 -2.07 -14.47 -2.99
N ARG A 60 -1.10 -13.55 -3.06
CA ARG A 60 -1.31 -12.17 -3.48
C ARG A 60 -1.19 -11.97 -4.99
N ARG A 61 -0.88 -13.00 -5.82
CA ARG A 61 -0.65 -12.82 -7.27
C ARG A 61 -1.90 -12.43 -8.03
N GLU A 62 -3.05 -12.96 -7.63
CA GLU A 62 -4.29 -12.67 -8.34
C GLU A 62 -4.62 -11.18 -8.25
N PRO A 63 -4.93 -10.53 -9.40
CA PRO A 63 -5.42 -9.16 -9.39
C PRO A 63 -6.64 -9.04 -8.51
N LYS A 64 -6.75 -7.93 -7.79
CA LYS A 64 -7.99 -7.58 -7.11
C LYS A 64 -9.14 -7.49 -8.08
N GLU A 65 -10.36 -7.65 -7.58
CA GLU A 65 -11.56 -7.60 -8.41
C GLU A 65 -11.63 -6.27 -9.19
N THR A 66 -11.36 -5.14 -8.52
CA THR A 66 -11.24 -3.82 -9.17
C THR A 66 -10.17 -3.80 -10.27
N GLY A 67 -8.98 -4.34 -10.00
CA GLY A 67 -7.86 -4.34 -10.94
C GLY A 67 -8.19 -5.14 -12.20
N ARG A 68 -8.80 -6.32 -12.03
CA ARG A 68 -9.28 -7.18 -13.11
C ARG A 68 -10.38 -6.49 -13.92
N TYR A 69 -11.39 -5.95 -13.26
CA TYR A 69 -12.47 -5.23 -13.94
C TYR A 69 -11.93 -4.11 -14.83
N LEU A 70 -11.06 -3.25 -14.28
CA LEU A 70 -10.46 -2.16 -15.05
C LEU A 70 -9.58 -2.66 -16.20
N LEU A 71 -8.80 -3.73 -15.99
CA LEU A 71 -7.99 -4.31 -17.05
C LEU A 71 -8.83 -4.76 -18.26
N GLU A 72 -9.99 -5.35 -17.99
CA GLU A 72 -10.91 -5.91 -19.00
C GLU A 72 -11.80 -4.85 -19.65
N HIS A 73 -12.17 -3.78 -18.93
CA HIS A 73 -13.19 -2.83 -19.37
C HIS A 73 -12.66 -1.48 -19.85
N SER A 74 -11.35 -1.20 -19.69
CA SER A 74 -10.74 0.06 -20.14
C SER A 74 -9.74 -0.15 -21.27
N ALA A 75 -9.52 0.86 -22.10
CA ALA A 75 -8.51 0.83 -23.16
C ALA A 75 -7.08 0.93 -22.58
N PRO A 76 -6.04 0.38 -23.23
CA PRO A 76 -4.66 0.40 -22.72
C PRO A 76 -4.11 1.80 -22.41
N ASN A 77 -4.59 2.83 -23.11
CA ASN A 77 -4.18 4.21 -22.94
C ASN A 77 -5.10 5.01 -21.99
N ASP A 78 -6.17 4.39 -21.48
CA ASP A 78 -7.03 5.03 -20.50
C ASP A 78 -6.25 5.33 -19.23
N ARG A 79 -6.65 6.44 -18.61
CA ARG A 79 -6.14 6.85 -17.31
C ARG A 79 -7.21 6.65 -16.27
N ILE A 80 -6.77 6.31 -15.07
CA ILE A 80 -7.67 6.10 -13.94
C ILE A 80 -7.25 6.97 -12.76
N PHE A 81 -8.18 7.22 -11.85
CA PHE A 81 -7.88 7.83 -10.56
C PHE A 81 -8.45 6.97 -9.44
N VAL A 82 -7.61 6.65 -8.45
CA VAL A 82 -8.01 5.86 -7.28
C VAL A 82 -8.13 6.79 -6.09
N TRP A 83 -9.37 7.03 -5.65
CA TRP A 83 -9.68 7.73 -4.41
C TRP A 83 -9.45 6.78 -3.23
N GLY A 84 -8.21 6.76 -2.75
CA GLY A 84 -7.79 6.00 -1.58
C GLY A 84 -6.32 5.59 -1.62
N HIS A 85 -5.96 4.63 -0.76
CA HIS A 85 -4.56 4.27 -0.51
C HIS A 85 -4.15 2.90 -1.11
N LYS A 86 -4.76 2.49 -2.24
CA LYS A 86 -4.45 1.21 -2.91
C LYS A 86 -3.77 1.43 -4.28
N ALA A 87 -2.53 1.93 -4.29
CA ALA A 87 -1.74 2.13 -5.52
C ALA A 87 -1.60 0.88 -6.40
N ARG A 88 -1.70 -0.31 -5.82
CA ARG A 88 -1.61 -1.58 -6.53
C ARG A 88 -2.65 -1.74 -7.65
N ILE A 89 -3.80 -1.08 -7.53
CA ILE A 89 -4.87 -1.12 -8.54
C ILE A 89 -4.36 -0.60 -9.89
N TYR A 90 -3.49 0.41 -9.93
CA TYR A 90 -2.89 0.91 -11.19
C TYR A 90 -2.05 -0.16 -11.89
N LEU A 91 -1.30 -0.97 -11.12
CA LEU A 91 -0.45 -2.04 -11.64
C LEU A 91 -1.29 -3.22 -12.16
N GLU A 92 -2.31 -3.60 -11.39
CA GLU A 92 -3.23 -4.69 -11.74
C GLU A 92 -4.06 -4.35 -12.98
N ALA A 93 -4.60 -3.13 -13.03
CA ALA A 93 -5.33 -2.63 -14.19
C ALA A 93 -4.43 -2.36 -15.41
N ARG A 94 -3.11 -2.24 -15.20
CA ARG A 94 -2.14 -1.76 -16.19
C ARG A 94 -2.57 -0.43 -16.81
N ARG A 95 -3.01 0.51 -15.97
CA ARG A 95 -3.45 1.86 -16.40
C ARG A 95 -2.63 2.94 -15.73
N ARG A 96 -2.38 4.01 -16.48
CA ARG A 96 -1.64 5.17 -15.98
C ARG A 96 -2.53 5.98 -15.03
N PRO A 97 -1.96 6.60 -13.99
CA PRO A 97 -2.71 7.54 -13.18
C PRO A 97 -3.11 8.78 -14.00
N ALA A 98 -4.28 9.32 -13.69
CA ALA A 98 -4.80 10.57 -14.27
C ALA A 98 -4.15 11.82 -13.66
N CYS A 99 -3.57 11.71 -12.46
CA CYS A 99 -2.91 12.81 -11.79
C CYS A 99 -1.60 12.37 -11.10
N ARG A 100 -0.87 13.35 -10.56
CA ARG A 100 0.37 13.10 -9.80
C ARG A 100 0.14 12.37 -8.46
N TYR A 101 -1.10 12.36 -7.96
CA TYR A 101 -1.43 11.76 -6.66
C TYR A 101 -1.83 10.29 -6.82
N ILE A 102 -0.84 9.40 -6.68
CA ILE A 102 -1.05 7.95 -6.72
C ILE A 102 -1.81 7.44 -5.47
N LEU A 103 -1.73 8.19 -4.37
CA LEU A 103 -2.46 7.94 -3.12
C LEU A 103 -3.17 9.25 -2.71
N SER A 104 -4.36 9.14 -2.10
CA SER A 104 -5.20 10.31 -1.79
C SER A 104 -4.78 11.13 -0.56
N PHE A 105 -3.75 10.72 0.21
CA PHE A 105 -3.34 11.44 1.42
C PHE A 105 -3.05 12.94 1.24
N PRO A 106 -2.50 13.45 0.12
CA PRO A 106 -2.33 14.89 -0.08
C PRO A 106 -3.66 15.64 -0.20
N LEU A 107 -4.72 14.94 -0.64
CA LEU A 107 -6.06 15.48 -0.89
C LEU A 107 -6.96 15.35 0.35
N THR A 108 -6.71 14.34 1.19
CA THR A 108 -7.50 14.06 2.41
C THR A 108 -6.87 14.62 3.69
N GLY A 109 -5.57 14.93 3.66
CA GLY A 109 -4.80 15.29 4.85
C GLY A 109 -4.49 14.09 5.75
N SER A 110 -4.65 12.86 5.24
CA SER A 110 -4.43 11.65 6.02
C SER A 110 -3.01 11.58 6.61
N VAL A 111 -2.93 11.29 7.90
CA VAL A 111 -1.67 11.13 8.64
C VAL A 111 -1.37 9.64 8.80
N PHE A 112 -0.13 9.24 8.50
CA PHE A 112 0.31 7.86 8.69
C PHE A 112 0.35 7.51 10.18
N GLY A 113 -0.17 6.33 10.54
CA GLY A 113 -0.33 5.90 11.93
C GLY A 113 -1.78 5.62 12.34
N GLY A 114 -2.74 6.03 11.51
CA GLY A 114 -4.17 5.77 11.73
C GLY A 114 -4.94 7.02 12.15
N PRO A 115 -6.27 6.92 12.25
CA PRO A 115 -7.10 8.04 12.69
C PRO A 115 -6.78 8.40 14.14
N LEU A 116 -6.71 9.71 14.40
CA LEU A 116 -6.58 10.26 15.75
C LEU A 116 -7.99 10.57 16.28
N PRO A 117 -8.44 9.92 17.38
CA PRO A 117 -9.77 10.18 17.93
C PRO A 117 -9.99 11.67 18.22
N GLY A 118 -11.08 12.22 17.71
CA GLY A 118 -11.46 13.62 17.93
C GLY A 118 -10.63 14.67 17.17
N PHE A 119 -9.73 14.26 16.27
CA PHE A 119 -8.90 15.19 15.51
C PHE A 119 -9.18 15.11 14.01
N ASP A 120 -9.66 16.21 13.43
CA ASP A 120 -9.86 16.32 11.99
C ASP A 120 -8.54 16.60 11.27
N THR A 121 -8.08 15.61 10.49
CA THR A 121 -6.85 15.71 9.71
C THR A 121 -7.01 16.54 8.43
N ARG A 122 -8.20 17.04 8.07
CA ARG A 122 -8.40 17.90 6.88
C ARG A 122 -7.58 19.19 6.93
N SER A 123 -7.25 19.67 8.14
CA SER A 123 -6.30 20.77 8.34
C SER A 123 -4.89 20.48 7.79
N ARG A 124 -4.57 19.22 7.50
CA ARG A 124 -3.29 18.73 6.96
C ARG A 124 -3.33 18.45 5.46
N ILE A 125 -4.43 18.78 4.77
CA ILE A 125 -4.48 18.72 3.30
C ILE A 125 -3.32 19.55 2.75
N LEU A 126 -2.58 18.97 1.80
CA LEU A 126 -1.42 19.63 1.22
C LEU A 126 -1.89 20.91 0.50
N PRO A 127 -1.33 22.10 0.84
CA PRO A 127 -1.71 23.35 0.18
C PRO A 127 -1.59 23.25 -1.35
N GLY A 128 -2.62 23.68 -2.06
CA GLY A 128 -2.69 23.63 -3.53
C GLY A 128 -2.94 22.24 -4.13
N ALA A 129 -3.13 21.17 -3.32
CA ALA A 129 -3.32 19.83 -3.86
C ALA A 129 -4.58 19.69 -4.71
N TRP A 130 -5.68 20.32 -4.29
CA TRP A 130 -6.93 20.32 -5.05
C TRP A 130 -6.81 21.07 -6.37
N THR A 131 -6.15 22.24 -6.39
CA THR A 131 -5.86 22.97 -7.63
C THR A 131 -5.00 22.16 -8.59
N ASN A 132 -3.96 21.47 -8.08
CA ASN A 132 -3.13 20.58 -8.89
C ASN A 132 -3.93 19.38 -9.44
N LEU A 133 -4.87 18.82 -8.65
CA LEU A 133 -5.74 17.73 -9.11
C LEU A 133 -6.62 18.19 -10.26
N GLU A 134 -7.27 19.35 -10.14
CA GLU A 134 -8.11 19.92 -11.19
C GLU A 134 -7.31 20.17 -12.47
N GLN A 135 -6.09 20.74 -12.36
CA GLN A 135 -5.19 20.94 -13.50
C GLN A 135 -4.78 19.61 -14.16
N ASP A 136 -4.45 18.61 -13.36
CA ASP A 136 -4.05 17.30 -13.86
C ASP A 136 -5.24 16.61 -14.57
N PHE A 137 -6.45 16.68 -14.00
CA PHE A 137 -7.67 16.12 -14.61
C PHE A 137 -8.10 16.87 -15.88
N ALA A 138 -7.86 18.18 -15.96
CA ALA A 138 -8.11 18.94 -17.18
C ALA A 138 -7.18 18.49 -18.33
N ARG A 139 -5.92 18.16 -18.02
CA ARG A 139 -4.95 17.65 -19.01
C ARG A 139 -5.14 16.17 -19.34
N HIS A 140 -5.53 15.39 -18.34
CA HIS A 140 -5.57 13.94 -18.38
C HIS A 140 -6.84 13.45 -17.66
N PRO A 141 -8.02 13.59 -18.28
CA PRO A 141 -9.27 13.19 -17.64
C PRO A 141 -9.25 11.68 -17.33
N PRO A 142 -9.59 11.26 -16.09
CA PRO A 142 -9.70 9.85 -15.79
C PRO A 142 -10.92 9.25 -16.49
N THR A 143 -10.72 8.22 -17.31
CA THR A 143 -11.83 7.44 -17.87
C THR A 143 -12.60 6.74 -16.74
N TYR A 144 -11.88 6.33 -15.68
CA TYR A 144 -12.45 5.70 -14.49
C TYR A 144 -11.96 6.35 -13.20
N ILE A 145 -12.88 6.51 -12.25
CA ILE A 145 -12.59 6.85 -10.86
C ILE A 145 -13.00 5.68 -9.97
N VAL A 146 -12.09 5.25 -9.09
CA VAL A 146 -12.34 4.19 -8.11
C VAL A 146 -12.47 4.81 -6.73
N ASP A 147 -13.65 4.71 -6.13
CA ASP A 147 -13.90 5.15 -4.75
C ASP A 147 -13.73 3.98 -3.78
N LEU A 148 -12.66 4.02 -2.98
CA LEU A 148 -12.37 3.02 -1.96
C LEU A 148 -12.98 3.34 -0.58
N TYR A 149 -13.68 4.47 -0.48
CA TYR A 149 -14.32 4.99 0.73
C TYR A 149 -15.84 5.11 0.56
N SER A 150 -16.42 4.28 -0.32
CA SER A 150 -17.85 4.25 -0.63
C SER A 150 -18.72 3.56 0.42
N GLU A 151 -18.11 2.89 1.40
CA GLU A 151 -18.81 2.15 2.45
C GLU A 151 -19.19 3.06 3.64
N PRO A 152 -20.30 2.78 4.36
CA PRO A 152 -20.66 3.52 5.56
C PRO A 152 -19.55 3.53 6.60
N GLY A 153 -19.28 4.70 7.20
CA GLY A 153 -18.24 4.85 8.22
C GLY A 153 -16.80 4.89 7.66
N ALA A 154 -16.64 5.00 6.34
CA ALA A 154 -15.34 5.23 5.74
C ALA A 154 -14.68 6.52 6.26
N LEU A 155 -13.35 6.52 6.31
CA LEU A 155 -12.57 7.64 6.86
C LEU A 155 -12.62 8.91 6.01
N TYR A 156 -12.71 8.76 4.69
CA TYR A 156 -12.65 9.87 3.72
C TYR A 156 -13.72 9.69 2.64
N PRO A 157 -15.01 9.69 3.01
CA PRO A 157 -16.09 9.50 2.06
C PRO A 157 -16.09 10.65 1.06
N VAL A 158 -16.33 10.36 -0.23
CA VAL A 158 -16.18 11.36 -1.30
C VAL A 158 -17.07 12.60 -1.06
N GLN A 159 -18.22 12.44 -0.41
CA GLN A 159 -19.16 13.53 -0.13
C GLN A 159 -18.55 14.66 0.72
N ASP A 160 -17.52 14.36 1.51
CA ASP A 160 -16.80 15.35 2.33
C ASP A 160 -15.81 16.20 1.52
N PHE A 161 -15.64 15.89 0.23
CA PHE A 161 -14.66 16.53 -0.65
C PHE A 161 -15.38 17.14 -1.87
N PRO A 162 -15.84 18.40 -1.77
CA PRO A 162 -16.80 19.00 -2.70
C PRO A 162 -16.37 18.95 -4.17
N ILE A 163 -15.08 19.14 -4.46
CA ILE A 163 -14.53 19.13 -5.83
C ILE A 163 -14.73 17.74 -6.46
N LEU A 164 -14.38 16.68 -5.74
CA LEU A 164 -14.54 15.31 -6.24
C LEU A 164 -16.00 14.87 -6.26
N ALA A 165 -16.77 15.23 -5.22
CA ALA A 165 -18.21 14.94 -5.15
C ALA A 165 -18.98 15.55 -6.33
N LYS A 166 -18.74 16.83 -6.62
CA LYS A 166 -19.34 17.53 -7.76
C LYS A 166 -18.95 16.87 -9.08
N LEU A 167 -17.66 16.56 -9.25
CA LEU A 167 -17.15 15.90 -10.45
C LEU A 167 -17.88 14.57 -10.72
N LEU A 168 -18.05 13.74 -9.69
CA LEU A 168 -18.72 12.44 -9.84
C LEU A 168 -20.19 12.60 -10.26
N VAL A 169 -20.92 13.54 -9.64
CA VAL A 169 -22.34 13.78 -9.93
C VAL A 169 -22.55 14.30 -11.35
N GLU A 170 -21.69 15.22 -11.80
CA GLU A 170 -21.87 15.90 -13.09
C GLU A 170 -21.39 15.05 -14.28
N ARG A 171 -20.27 14.33 -14.12
CA ARG A 171 -19.53 13.77 -15.26
C ARG A 171 -19.34 12.27 -15.23
N TYR A 172 -19.71 11.59 -14.14
CA TYR A 172 -19.50 10.15 -14.02
C TYR A 172 -20.80 9.42 -13.67
N GLN A 173 -20.76 8.11 -13.88
CA GLN A 173 -21.82 7.19 -13.49
C GLN A 173 -21.20 5.93 -12.87
N PRO A 174 -21.81 5.35 -11.83
CA PRO A 174 -21.35 4.08 -11.27
C PRO A 174 -21.56 2.96 -12.31
N VAL A 175 -20.54 2.14 -12.54
CA VAL A 175 -20.58 1.03 -13.52
C VAL A 175 -20.32 -0.34 -12.90
N ALA A 176 -19.68 -0.38 -11.72
CA ALA A 176 -19.48 -1.62 -10.97
C ALA A 176 -19.27 -1.33 -9.49
N ARG A 177 -19.57 -2.33 -8.66
CA ARG A 177 -19.17 -2.40 -7.25
C ARG A 177 -18.37 -3.68 -7.06
N THR A 178 -17.24 -3.56 -6.39
CA THR A 178 -16.30 -4.66 -6.12
C THR A 178 -16.09 -4.79 -4.62
N ALA A 179 -15.39 -5.84 -4.19
CA ALA A 179 -14.95 -5.98 -2.81
C ALA A 179 -14.08 -4.81 -2.30
N GLU A 180 -13.43 -4.04 -3.19
CA GLU A 180 -12.61 -2.90 -2.78
C GLU A 180 -13.32 -1.57 -2.72
N GLY A 181 -14.41 -1.39 -3.46
CA GLY A 181 -15.07 -0.10 -3.62
C GLY A 181 -15.94 0.02 -4.88
N VAL A 182 -16.41 1.23 -5.15
CA VAL A 182 -17.27 1.56 -6.31
C VAL A 182 -16.44 2.11 -7.45
N ILE A 183 -16.73 1.65 -8.67
CA ILE A 183 -16.08 2.08 -9.90
C ILE A 183 -17.04 2.97 -10.66
N TYR A 184 -16.58 4.18 -10.95
CA TYR A 184 -17.27 5.18 -11.74
C TYR A 184 -16.60 5.31 -13.11
N ARG A 185 -17.41 5.40 -14.17
CA ARG A 185 -16.95 5.68 -15.53
C ARG A 185 -17.41 7.07 -15.96
N MET A 186 -16.57 7.77 -16.71
CA MET A 186 -16.96 9.02 -17.36
C MET A 186 -18.16 8.78 -18.30
N ARG A 187 -19.15 9.68 -18.26
CA ARG A 187 -20.33 9.65 -19.13
C ARG A 187 -19.97 9.91 -20.59
#